data_AF-A0A923YRL5-F1
#
_entry.id   AF-A0A923YRL5-F1
#
_cell.length_a   1.000
_cell.length_b   1.000
_cell.length_c   1.000
_cell.angle_alpha   90.00
_cell.angle_beta   90.00
_cell.angle_gamma   90.00
#
_symmetry.space_group_name_H-M   'P 1'
#
loop_
_entity.id
_entity.type
_entity.pdbx_description
1 polymer ?
#
loop_
_entity_poly.entity_id
_entity_poly.type
_entity_poly.pdbx_seq_one_letter_code
_entity_poly.pdbx_strand_id
1 'polypeptide(L)' 'PAKRYRVTVNNFLAQGGEGFSVFAKGADAALGMTDLQALEAWIKVVPLRTVPGEKREQPAG' A
#
# COMPACT_ATOMS: atom_id res chain seq x y z
N PRO A 1 21.26 9.77 1.64
CA PRO A 1 19.83 10.00 1.34
C PRO A 1 19.13 10.84 2.44
N ALA A 2 18.70 12.07 2.13
CA ALA A 2 18.08 13.00 3.10
C ALA A 2 16.62 13.38 2.78
N LYS A 3 16.04 12.85 1.70
CA LYS A 3 14.64 13.14 1.34
C LYS A 3 13.67 12.35 2.23
N ARG A 4 12.61 13.01 2.70
CA ARG A 4 11.50 12.37 3.40
C ARG A 4 10.44 11.93 2.40
N TYR A 5 9.88 10.75 2.62
CA TYR A 5 8.79 10.20 1.81
C TYR A 5 7.61 9.85 2.71
N ARG A 6 6.40 10.09 2.22
CA ARG A 6 5.17 9.57 2.83
C ARG A 6 4.78 8.30 2.09
N VAL A 7 4.50 7.25 2.84
CA VAL A 7 4.08 5.95 2.31
C VAL A 7 2.80 5.50 3.00
N THR A 8 2.00 4.69 2.32
CA THR A 8 0.81 4.05 2.86
C THR A 8 1.00 2.54 2.80
N VAL A 9 0.80 1.87 3.92
CA VAL A 9 0.86 0.41 4.07
C VAL A 9 -0.29 -0.05 4.96
N ASN A 10 -0.63 -1.35 4.93
CA ASN A 10 -1.57 -1.90 5.90
C ASN A 10 -0.96 -1.89 7.32
N ASN A 11 -1.80 -2.07 8.33
CA ASN A 11 -1.35 -1.99 9.73
C ASN A 11 -0.36 -3.11 10.11
N PHE A 12 -0.49 -4.31 9.53
CA PHE A 12 0.43 -5.42 9.79
C PHE A 12 1.87 -5.07 9.39
N LEU A 13 2.07 -4.51 8.19
CA LEU A 13 3.37 -4.07 7.72
C LEU A 13 3.86 -2.83 8.48
N ALA A 14 2.96 -1.90 8.84
CA ALA A 14 3.31 -0.73 9.65
C ALA A 14 3.93 -1.14 11.01
N GLN A 15 3.49 -2.26 11.57
CA GLN A 15 4.00 -2.82 12.82
C GLN A 15 5.24 -3.71 12.64
N GLY A 16 5.74 -3.86 11.41
CA GLY A 16 6.95 -4.62 11.10
C GLY A 16 6.73 -6.12 10.86
N GLY A 17 5.51 -6.54 10.53
CA GLY A 17 5.21 -7.93 10.17
C GLY A 17 6.05 -8.45 9.00
N GLU A 18 6.20 -9.77 8.88
CA GLU A 18 6.95 -10.44 7.77
C GLU A 18 8.39 -9.90 7.57
N GLY A 19 9.04 -9.45 8.65
CA GLY A 19 10.41 -8.95 8.60
C GLY A 19 10.57 -7.50 8.13
N PHE A 20 9.47 -6.78 7.85
CA PHE A 20 9.49 -5.37 7.43
C PHE A 20 9.70 -4.38 8.60
N SER A 21 10.61 -4.70 9.52
CA SER A 21 10.87 -3.99 10.78
C SER A 21 11.19 -2.49 10.64
N VAL A 22 11.65 -2.04 9.47
CA VAL A 22 11.95 -0.61 9.22
C VAL A 22 10.68 0.24 9.24
N PHE A 23 9.53 -0.30 8.83
CA PHE A 23 8.27 0.46 8.86
C PHE A 23 7.84 0.84 10.28
N ALA A 24 8.13 -0.01 11.28
CA ALA A 24 7.85 0.29 12.68
C ALA A 24 8.66 1.50 13.23
N LYS A 25 9.69 1.95 12.49
CA LYS A 25 10.49 3.15 12.81
C LYS A 25 9.97 4.43 12.14
N GLY A 26 8.87 4.34 11.38
CA GLY A 26 8.27 5.49 10.71
C GLY A 26 7.79 6.57 11.69
N ALA A 27 7.87 7.83 11.28
CA ALA A 27 7.32 8.96 12.02
C ALA A 27 5.98 9.41 11.42
N ASP A 28 5.21 10.19 12.17
CA ASP A 28 3.95 10.81 11.71
C ASP A 28 2.91 9.78 11.21
N ALA A 29 2.77 8.67 11.94
CA ALA A 29 1.83 7.61 11.60
C ALA A 29 0.38 8.11 11.61
N ALA A 30 -0.35 7.85 10.53
CA ALA A 30 -1.77 8.17 10.39
C ALA A 30 -2.54 6.91 10.02
N LEU A 31 -3.49 6.51 10.86
CA LEU A 31 -4.41 5.40 10.60
C LEU A 31 -5.60 5.89 9.76
N GLY A 32 -5.98 5.09 8.77
CA GLY A 32 -7.09 5.36 7.87
C GLY A 32 -8.13 4.24 7.88
N MET A 33 -8.82 4.09 6.75
CA MET A 33 -9.74 2.98 6.50
C MET A 33 -9.03 1.63 6.60
N THR A 34 -9.79 0.56 6.84
CA THR A 34 -9.27 -0.79 6.61
C THR A 34 -8.90 -0.96 5.14
N ASP A 35 -8.01 -1.90 4.85
CA ASP A 35 -7.62 -2.25 3.48
C ASP A 35 -8.83 -2.62 2.60
N LEU A 36 -9.76 -3.41 3.13
CA LEU A 36 -11.00 -3.75 2.44
C LEU A 36 -11.85 -2.51 2.15
N GLN A 37 -12.07 -1.65 3.14
CA GLN A 37 -12.85 -0.42 2.96
C GLN A 37 -12.21 0.52 1.94
N ALA A 38 -10.88 0.67 1.97
CA ALA A 38 -10.14 1.48 1.01
C ALA A 38 -10.28 0.94 -0.42
N LEU A 39 -10.18 -0.39 -0.60
CA LEU A 39 -10.34 -1.03 -1.90
C LEU A 39 -11.77 -0.85 -2.43
N GLU A 40 -12.78 -1.11 -1.59
CA GLU A 40 -14.18 -0.92 -1.96
C GLU A 40 -14.47 0.53 -2.36
N ALA A 41 -14.05 1.49 -1.55
CA ALA A 41 -14.22 2.91 -1.83
C ALA A 41 -13.58 3.27 -3.17
N TRP A 42 -12.36 2.79 -3.44
CA TRP A 42 -11.67 3.04 -4.70
C TRP A 42 -12.40 2.46 -5.91
N ILE A 43 -12.92 1.24 -5.83
CA ILE A 43 -13.69 0.62 -6.93
C ILE A 43 -14.97 1.41 -7.20
N LYS A 44 -15.72 1.78 -6.14
CA LYS A 44 -17.02 2.46 -6.22
C LYS A 44 -16.99 3.84 -6.89
N VAL A 45 -15.83 4.48 -7.00
CA VAL A 45 -15.69 5.84 -7.58
C VAL A 45 -15.98 5.88 -9.09
N VAL A 46 -15.90 4.75 -9.80
CA VAL A 46 -16.16 4.70 -11.25
C VAL A 46 -17.06 3.51 -11.61
N PRO A 47 -17.91 3.61 -12.66
CA PRO A 47 -18.77 2.49 -13.07
C PRO A 47 -18.00 1.25 -13.51
N LEU A 48 -16.87 1.43 -14.19
CA LEU A 48 -15.96 0.37 -14.59
C LEU A 48 -14.53 0.89 -14.50
N ARG A 49 -13.71 0.19 -13.73
CA ARG A 49 -12.31 0.57 -13.54
C ARG A 49 -11.42 -0.20 -14.51
N THR A 50 -10.74 0.53 -15.38
CA THR A 50 -9.73 -0.06 -16.27
C THR A 50 -8.50 -0.47 -15.46
N VAL A 51 -8.01 -1.68 -15.70
CA VAL A 51 -6.76 -2.15 -15.10
C VAL A 51 -5.55 -1.55 -15.82
N PRO A 52 -4.40 -1.35 -15.15
CA PRO A 52 -3.18 -0.90 -15.82
C PRO A 52 -2.79 -1.85 -16.95
N GLY A 53 -2.45 -1.30 -18.13
CA GLY A 53 -1.99 -2.09 -19.29
C GLY A 53 -0.52 -2.54 -19.22
N GLU A 54 0.16 -2.24 -18.11
CA GLU A 54 1.55 -2.63 -17.88
C GLU A 54 1.64 -4.14 -17.65
N LYS A 55 2.46 -4.84 -18.45
CA LYS A 55 2.82 -6.23 -18.17
C LYS A 55 3.72 -6.30 -16.94
N ARG A 56 3.19 -6.79 -15.83
CA ARG A 56 3.92 -7.03 -14.56
C ARG A 56 4.40 -8.46 -14.38
N GLU A 57 4.20 -9.31 -15.40
CA GLU A 57 4.73 -10.67 -15.43
C GLU A 57 6.25 -10.63 -15.67
N GLN A 58 7.04 -11.05 -14.67
CA GLN A 58 8.40 -11.51 -14.92
C GLN A 58 8.32 -12.97 -15.34
N PRO A 59 9.02 -13.41 -16.41
CA PRO A 59 9.14 -14.83 -16.68
C PRO A 59 9.76 -15.52 -15.47
N ALA A 60 9.15 -16.60 -15.01
CA ALA A 60 9.76 -17.48 -14.03
C ALA A 60 11.06 -18.03 -14.63
N GLY A 61 12.19 -17.68 -14.03
CA GLY A 61 13.49 -18.31 -14.30
C GLY A 61 13.59 -19.64 -13.60
#